data_AF-A0A820JFS5-F1
#
_entry.id   AF-A0A820JFS5-F1
#
_cell.length_a   1.000
_cell.length_b   1.000
_cell.length_c   1.000
_cell.angle_alpha   90.00
_cell.angle_beta   90.00
_cell.angle_gamma   90.00
#
_symmetry.space_group_name_H-M   'P 1'
#
loop_
_entity.id
_entity.type
_entity.pdbx_description
1 polymer ?
#
loop_
_entity_poly.entity_id
_entity_poly.type
_entity_poly.pdbx_seq_one_letter_code
_entity_poly.pdbx_strand_id
1 'polypeptide(L)' 'PKCDVNFKSMIPDLIHYKYDPRSLAIGDFNDDNWPDIVVVNYAADNIAIYFGYGNGSMESPIT' A
#
# COMPACT_ATOMS: atom_id res chain seq x y z
N PRO A 1 -2.66 16.37 -10.16
CA PRO A 1 -3.32 15.84 -8.95
C PRO A 1 -2.53 14.64 -8.39
N LYS A 2 -1.63 14.89 -7.44
CA LYS A 2 -0.93 13.82 -6.72
C LYS A 2 -1.73 13.54 -5.45
N CYS A 3 -2.34 12.36 -5.35
CA CYS A 3 -2.86 11.84 -4.09
C CYS A 3 -1.66 11.34 -3.28
N ASP A 4 -0.99 12.26 -2.58
CA ASP A 4 0.04 11.88 -1.61
C ASP A 4 -0.66 11.35 -0.35
N VAL A 5 -0.86 10.04 -0.27
CA VAL A 5 -1.32 9.37 0.96
C VAL A 5 -0.12 9.33 1.92
N ASN A 6 0.07 10.39 2.69
CA ASN A 6 1.17 10.49 3.64
C ASN A 6 0.90 9.60 4.86
N PHE A 7 1.58 8.45 4.92
CA PHE A 7 1.69 7.66 6.15
C PHE A 7 2.69 8.32 7.09
N LYS A 8 2.31 9.43 7.72
CA LYS A 8 3.15 10.05 8.76
C LYS A 8 3.20 9.13 9.97
N SER A 9 4.35 8.48 10.19
CA SER A 9 4.73 7.91 11.48
C SER A 9 4.72 9.03 12.53
N MET A 10 3.84 8.92 13.53
CA MET A 10 3.65 9.91 14.59
C MET A 10 4.02 9.37 15.99
N ILE A 11 4.90 8.37 16.09
CA ILE A 11 5.27 7.79 17.40
C ILE A 11 6.79 7.52 17.44
N PRO A 12 7.50 7.80 18.56
CA PRO A 12 8.94 7.58 18.68
C PRO A 12 9.30 6.10 18.57
N ASP A 13 10.47 5.80 18.00
CA ASP A 13 11.03 4.49 17.61
C ASP A 13 11.16 3.39 18.70
N LEU A 14 10.43 3.47 19.81
CA LEU A 14 10.49 2.51 20.93
C LEU A 14 9.46 1.38 20.85
N ILE A 15 8.64 1.33 19.80
CA ILE A 15 7.82 0.17 19.45
C ILE A 15 8.11 -0.20 18.01
N HIS A 16 8.65 -1.40 17.78
CA HIS A 16 8.92 -1.91 16.45
C HIS A 16 7.56 -2.15 15.76
N TYR A 17 7.08 -1.18 14.97
CA TYR A 17 5.87 -1.36 14.19
C TYR A 17 6.13 -2.46 13.17
N LYS A 18 5.28 -3.50 13.18
CA LYS A 18 5.34 -4.60 12.22
C LYS A 18 5.32 -4.11 10.76
N TYR A 19 4.74 -2.93 10.51
CA TYR A 19 4.65 -2.30 9.20
C TYR A 19 5.15 -0.85 9.28
N ASP A 20 6.04 -0.48 8.36
CA ASP A 20 6.53 0.89 8.13
C ASP A 20 6.34 1.19 6.63
N PRO A 21 5.10 1.49 6.18
CA PRO A 21 4.82 1.77 4.77
C PRO A 21 5.50 3.08 4.35
N ARG A 22 6.43 3.00 3.39
CA ARG A 22 7.24 4.15 2.94
C ARG A 22 6.82 4.73 1.61
N SER A 23 6.15 3.94 0.78
CA SER A 23 5.79 4.34 -0.57
C SER A 23 4.56 3.58 -1.04
N LEU A 24 3.83 4.21 -1.97
CA LEU A 24 2.71 3.61 -2.67
C LEU A 24 2.74 3.95 -4.16
N ALA A 25 2.20 3.04 -4.97
CA ALA A 25 1.94 3.25 -6.39
C ALA A 25 0.51 2.83 -6.70
N ILE A 26 -0.09 3.49 -7.70
CA ILE A 26 -1.42 3.18 -8.22
C ILE A 26 -1.27 2.89 -9.71
N GLY A 27 -1.89 1.82 -10.17
CA GLY A 27 -1.84 1.36 -11.56
C GLY A 27 -2.77 0.16 -11.75
N ASP A 28 -2.88 -0.31 -12.97
CA ASP A 28 -3.46 -1.63 -13.26
C ASP A 28 -2.27 -2.60 -13.36
N PHE A 29 -2.15 -3.50 -12.39
CA PHE A 29 -1.00 -4.42 -12.28
C PHE A 29 -1.39 -5.88 -12.59
N ASN A 30 -2.66 -6.15 -12.85
CA ASN A 30 -3.18 -7.48 -13.19
C ASN A 30 -3.96 -7.52 -14.54
N ASP A 31 -3.99 -6.42 -15.29
CA ASP A 31 -4.67 -6.24 -16.58
C ASP A 31 -6.20 -6.44 -16.52
N ASP A 32 -6.84 -6.04 -15.42
CA ASP A 32 -8.30 -6.13 -15.25
C ASP A 32 -9.07 -4.82 -15.52
N ASN A 33 -8.34 -3.76 -15.91
CA ASN A 33 -8.80 -2.39 -16.12
C ASN A 33 -9.26 -1.63 -14.85
N TRP A 34 -8.99 -2.16 -13.66
CA TRP A 34 -9.31 -1.49 -12.40
C TRP A 34 -8.05 -0.97 -11.70
N PRO A 35 -8.14 0.15 -10.95
CA PRO A 35 -7.00 0.64 -10.20
C PRO A 35 -6.66 -0.26 -9.00
N ASP A 36 -5.40 -0.67 -8.96
CA ASP A 36 -4.76 -1.40 -7.87
C ASP A 36 -3.87 -0.47 -7.03
N ILE A 37 -3.46 -0.95 -5.85
CA ILE A 37 -2.49 -0.27 -4.97
C ILE A 37 -1.34 -1.20 -4.65
N VAL A 38 -0.11 -0.71 -4.80
CA VAL A 38 1.11 -1.34 -4.30
C VAL A 38 1.65 -0.54 -3.12
N VAL A 39 2.02 -1.20 -2.04
CA VAL A 39 2.60 -0.59 -0.82
C VAL A 39 3.94 -1.26 -0.49
N VAL A 40 4.99 -0.45 -0.32
CA VAL A 40 6.30 -0.92 0.14
C VAL A 40 6.40 -0.75 1.65
N ASN A 41 6.52 -1.85 2.39
CA ASN A 41 6.66 -1.86 3.85
C ASN A 41 8.11 -2.16 4.26
N TYR A 42 8.80 -1.17 4.81
CA TYR A 42 10.21 -1.31 5.16
C TYR A 42 10.44 -2.21 6.38
N ALA A 43 9.67 -2.03 7.46
CA ALA A 43 9.84 -2.82 8.69
C ALA A 43 9.40 -4.28 8.52
N ALA A 44 8.46 -4.55 7.60
CA ALA A 44 8.00 -5.90 7.28
C ALA A 44 8.87 -6.60 6.22
N ASP A 45 9.78 -5.86 5.58
CA ASP A 45 10.57 -6.29 4.43
C ASP A 45 9.74 -6.95 3.32
N ASN A 46 8.60 -6.31 2.97
CA ASN A 46 7.70 -6.84 1.94
C ASN A 46 7.04 -5.76 1.09
N ILE A 47 6.46 -6.20 -0.03
CA ILE A 47 5.60 -5.40 -0.90
C ILE A 47 4.21 -6.01 -0.83
N ALA A 48 3.21 -5.20 -0.49
CA ALA A 48 1.81 -5.61 -0.51
C ALA A 48 1.13 -5.08 -1.77
N ILE A 49 0.34 -5.92 -2.46
CA ILE A 49 -0.47 -5.52 -3.62
C ILE A 49 -1.95 -5.75 -3.28
N TYR A 50 -2.77 -4.72 -3.46
CA TYR A 50 -4.22 -4.73 -3.29
C TYR A 50 -4.87 -4.60 -4.67
N PHE A 51 -5.54 -5.65 -5.13
CA PHE A 51 -6.27 -5.62 -6.41
C PHE A 51 -7.62 -4.93 -6.28
N GLY A 52 -7.97 -4.10 -7.25
CA GLY A 52 -9.21 -3.33 -7.27
C GLY A 52 -10.38 -4.11 -7.88
N TYR A 53 -11.59 -3.94 -7.32
CA TYR A 53 -12.82 -4.50 -7.90
C TYR A 53 -13.59 -3.54 -8.82
N GLY A 54 -13.03 -2.36 -9.12
CA GLY A 54 -13.68 -1.33 -9.94
C GLY A 54 -14.83 -0.54 -9.29
N ASN A 55 -15.32 -0.97 -8.12
CA ASN A 55 -16.38 -0.31 -7.35
C ASN A 55 -15.83 0.50 -6.16
N GLY A 56 -14.50 0.70 -6.10
CA GLY A 56 -13.81 1.37 -5.00
C GLY A 56 -13.46 0.47 -3.80
N SER A 57 -13.83 -0.82 -3.84
CA SER A 57 -13.34 -1.82 -2.88
C SER A 57 -12.11 -2.57 -3.41
N MET A 58 -11.34 -3.17 -2.50
CA MET A 58 -10.09 -3.87 -2.81
C MET A 58 -10.05 -5.27 -2.19
N GLU A 59 -9.29 -6.15 -2.81
CA GLU A 59 -8.91 -7.45 -2.28
C GLU A 59 -8.02 -7.35 -1.03
N SER A 60 -7.96 -8.45 -0.28
CA SER A 60 -6.91 -8.60 0.74
C SER A 60 -5.54 -8.58 0.06
N PRO A 61 -4.53 -7.96 0.69
CA PRO A 61 -3.25 -7.82 0.04
C PRO A 61 -2.55 -9.16 -0.13
N ILE A 62 -1.94 -9.35 -1.29
CA ILE A 62 -0.90 -10.36 -1.50
C ILE A 62 0.46 -9.74 -1.15
N THR A 63 1.37 -10.53 -0.58
CA THR A 63 2.72 -10.11 -0.13
C THR A 63 3.78 -11.10 -0.53
#